data_AF-A0A933WZZ0-F1
#
_entry.id   AF-A0A933WZZ0-F1
#
_cell.length_a   1.000
_cell.length_b   1.000
_cell.length_c   1.000
_cell.angle_alpha   90.00
_cell.angle_beta   90.00
_cell.angle_gamma   90.00
#
_symmetry.space_group_name_H-M   'P 1'
#
loop_
_entity.id
_entity.type
_entity.pdbx_description
1 polymer ?
#
loop_
_entity_poly.entity_id
_entity_poly.type
_entity_poly.pdbx_seq_one_letter_code
_entity_poly.pdbx_strand_id
1 'polypeptide(L)'
;MTKSVSSASSEAPASLSQPAIRTPQSNRPRLDFAQRQANRQLATRDLLALLRSEAPKLYDLAQVVGKWVWIQFADKQPPQVTAVLAQLGFHWNNKRQVWQHPCGVLTEASPDDPRDKYGSFFAADRQAA
;
A
#
# COMPACT_ATOMS: atom_id res chain seq x y z
N MET A 1 -24.32 34.09 49.75
CA MET A 1 -23.26 33.30 49.10
C MET A 1 -22.80 34.06 47.87
N THR A 2 -21.58 34.59 47.91
CA THR A 2 -20.94 35.37 46.85
C THR A 2 -20.57 34.49 45.66
N LYS A 3 -20.59 35.08 44.45
CA LYS A 3 -19.73 34.81 43.27
C LYS A 3 -20.36 35.49 42.06
N SER A 4 -19.66 36.10 41.11
CA SER A 4 -18.30 36.62 40.97
C SER A 4 -18.36 37.33 39.62
N VAL A 5 -18.11 38.63 39.58
CA VAL A 5 -17.99 39.39 38.33
C VAL A 5 -16.54 39.34 37.86
N SER A 6 -16.33 38.97 36.60
CA SER A 6 -15.06 39.01 35.85
C SER A 6 -15.38 38.58 34.42
N SER A 7 -14.81 39.12 33.34
CA SER A 7 -13.94 40.27 33.12
C SER A 7 -13.83 40.42 31.58
N ALA A 8 -13.73 41.67 31.12
CA ALA A 8 -13.09 42.16 29.90
C ALA A 8 -13.29 41.42 28.54
N SER A 9 -14.05 42.06 27.65
CA SER A 9 -13.80 42.01 26.20
C SER A 9 -12.55 42.82 25.87
N SER A 10 -11.63 42.25 25.09
CA SER A 10 -10.51 42.98 24.48
C SER A 10 -10.43 42.66 23.00
N GLU A 11 -10.30 43.73 22.24
CA GLU A 11 -10.27 43.88 20.79
C GLU A 11 -9.17 43.07 20.08
N ALA A 12 -9.46 42.67 18.83
CA ALA A 12 -8.50 42.38 17.76
C ALA A 12 -7.78 43.71 17.33
N PRO A 13 -6.71 43.77 16.50
CA PRO A 13 -6.29 42.82 15.45
C PRO A 13 -4.76 42.68 15.23
N ALA A 14 -4.32 41.68 14.46
CA ALA A 14 -3.11 41.79 13.63
C ALA A 14 -3.00 40.61 12.65
N SER A 15 -3.44 40.85 11.42
CA SER A 15 -3.09 40.06 10.25
C SER A 15 -1.58 40.08 10.02
N LEU A 16 -0.93 38.92 10.05
CA LEU A 16 0.21 38.64 9.17
C LEU A 16 -0.19 37.50 8.23
N SER A 17 -0.85 37.88 7.14
CA SER A 17 -1.10 37.01 5.99
C SER A 17 0.23 36.72 5.32
N GLN A 18 0.88 35.60 5.66
CA GLN A 18 1.94 35.05 4.82
C GLN A 18 1.29 34.45 3.57
N PRO A 19 1.78 34.75 2.36
CA PRO A 19 1.31 34.06 1.16
C PRO A 19 1.83 32.62 1.24
N ALA A 20 0.92 31.68 1.54
CA ALA A 20 1.20 30.26 1.40
C ALA A 20 1.58 30.01 -0.07
N ILE A 21 2.87 29.75 -0.30
CA ILE A 21 3.40 29.28 -1.57
C ILE A 21 2.61 28.03 -1.93
N ARG A 22 1.70 28.15 -2.91
CA ARG A 22 0.94 27.03 -3.46
C ARG A 22 1.94 26.16 -4.20
N THR A 23 2.49 25.17 -3.52
CA THR A 23 3.21 24.08 -4.19
C THR A 23 2.25 23.44 -5.20
N PRO A 24 2.68 23.17 -6.44
CA PRO A 24 1.82 22.50 -7.41
C PRO A 24 1.46 21.14 -6.84
N GLN A 25 0.18 20.96 -6.51
CA GLN A 25 -0.38 19.72 -6.01
C GLN A 25 -0.11 18.64 -7.07
N SER A 26 0.95 17.88 -6.85
CA SER A 26 1.26 16.72 -7.67
C SER A 26 0.06 15.79 -7.52
N ASN A 27 -0.67 15.51 -8.61
CA ASN A 27 -1.82 14.59 -8.66
C ASN A 27 -1.42 13.12 -8.41
N ARG A 28 -0.34 12.89 -7.66
CA ARG A 28 0.15 11.57 -7.28
C ARG A 28 -0.65 11.13 -6.05
N PRO A 29 -1.13 9.88 -6.03
CA PRO A 29 -1.81 9.35 -4.85
C PRO A 29 -0.89 9.46 -3.63
N ARG A 30 -1.41 10.00 -2.52
CA ARG A 30 -0.66 10.00 -1.25
C ARG A 30 -0.61 8.58 -0.73
N LEU A 31 0.59 8.08 -0.47
CA LEU A 31 0.84 6.78 0.14
C LEU A 31 1.03 6.96 1.64
N ASP A 32 0.34 6.15 2.44
CA ASP A 32 0.60 6.05 3.87
C ASP A 32 1.69 5.00 4.10
N PHE A 33 2.88 5.48 4.43
CA PHE A 33 4.06 4.64 4.64
C PHE A 33 3.95 3.72 5.85
N ALA A 34 3.25 4.14 6.91
CA ALA A 34 3.08 3.32 8.11
C ALA A 34 2.16 2.14 7.80
N GLN A 35 1.02 2.41 7.14
CA GLN A 35 0.10 1.36 6.70
C GLN A 35 0.76 0.42 5.68
N ARG A 36 1.53 0.96 4.72
CA ARG A 36 2.30 0.15 3.78
C ARG A 36 3.24 -0.81 4.51
N GLN A 37 3.97 -0.33 5.51
CA GLN A 37 4.90 -1.16 6.26
C GLN A 37 4.18 -2.23 7.07
N ALA A 38 3.02 -1.91 7.66
CA ALA A 38 2.17 -2.89 8.33
C ALA A 38 1.68 -3.97 7.35
N ASN A 39 1.21 -3.56 6.16
CA ASN A 39 0.74 -4.48 5.13
C ASN A 39 1.85 -5.42 4.65
N ARG A 40 3.09 -4.94 4.53
CA ARG A 40 4.26 -5.79 4.18
C ARG A 40 4.51 -6.94 5.14
N GLN A 41 4.07 -6.81 6.40
CA GLN A 41 4.24 -7.83 7.43
C GLN A 41 3.07 -8.83 7.48
N LEU A 42 2.02 -8.63 6.69
CA LEU A 42 0.89 -9.56 6.65
C LEU A 42 1.33 -10.95 6.19
N ALA A 43 0.83 -11.98 6.84
CA ALA A 43 0.98 -13.34 6.35
C ALA A 43 0.22 -13.50 5.03
N THR A 44 0.63 -14.48 4.20
CA THR A 44 0.02 -14.73 2.89
C THR A 44 -1.50 -14.84 2.95
N ARG A 45 -2.05 -15.56 3.96
CA ARG A 45 -3.50 -15.73 4.11
C ARG A 45 -4.22 -14.40 4.33
N ASP A 46 -3.69 -13.55 5.20
CA ASP A 46 -4.32 -12.29 5.59
C ASP A 46 -4.19 -11.25 4.46
N LEU A 47 -3.06 -11.24 3.75
CA LEU A 47 -2.91 -10.46 2.52
C LEU A 47 -3.92 -10.88 1.44
N LEU A 48 -4.12 -12.18 1.23
CA LEU A 48 -5.07 -12.69 0.25
C LEU A 48 -6.52 -12.33 0.63
N ALA A 49 -6.86 -12.38 1.92
CA ALA A 49 -8.16 -11.91 2.41
C ALA A 49 -8.33 -10.41 2.16
N LEU A 50 -7.31 -9.60 2.47
CA LEU A 50 -7.29 -8.15 2.23
C LEU A 50 -7.43 -7.82 0.73
N LEU A 51 -6.70 -8.52 -0.14
CA LEU A 51 -6.81 -8.37 -1.58
C LEU A 51 -8.23 -8.69 -2.06
N ARG A 52 -8.85 -9.73 -1.52
CA ARG A 52 -10.20 -10.12 -1.91
C ARG A 52 -11.26 -9.09 -1.50
N SER A 53 -11.07 -8.38 -0.39
CA SER A 53 -12.00 -7.33 0.05
C SER A 53 -11.76 -5.99 -0.64
N GLU A 54 -10.51 -5.53 -0.69
CA GLU A 54 -10.17 -4.18 -1.14
C GLU A 54 -9.92 -4.08 -2.65
N ALA A 55 -9.39 -5.14 -3.26
CA ALA A 55 -9.00 -5.13 -4.67
C ALA A 55 -9.22 -6.50 -5.35
N PRO A 56 -10.48 -6.94 -5.55
CA PRO A 56 -10.80 -8.25 -6.13
C PRO A 56 -10.12 -8.50 -7.48
N LYS A 57 -10.02 -7.47 -8.32
CA LYS A 57 -9.33 -7.56 -9.62
C LYS A 57 -7.83 -7.88 -9.49
N LEU A 58 -7.19 -7.40 -8.42
CA LEU A 58 -5.79 -7.72 -8.13
C LEU A 58 -5.66 -9.11 -7.50
N TYR A 59 -6.67 -9.54 -6.74
CA TYR A 59 -6.75 -10.90 -6.20
C TYR A 59 -6.78 -11.96 -7.31
N ASP A 60 -7.54 -11.74 -8.37
CA ASP A 60 -7.62 -12.66 -9.52
C ASP A 60 -6.29 -12.82 -10.25
N LEU A 61 -5.47 -11.77 -10.24
CA LEU A 61 -4.12 -11.76 -10.83
C LEU A 61 -3.03 -12.21 -9.85
N ALA A 62 -3.36 -12.36 -8.56
CA ALA A 62 -2.40 -12.68 -7.53
C ALA A 62 -1.96 -14.14 -7.65
N GLN A 63 -0.66 -14.35 -7.72
CA GLN A 63 -0.04 -15.65 -7.82
C GLN A 63 0.82 -15.88 -6.58
N VAL A 64 0.56 -16.97 -5.86
CA VAL A 64 1.39 -17.39 -4.73
C VAL A 64 2.59 -18.15 -5.29
N VAL A 65 3.78 -17.70 -4.93
CA VAL A 65 5.06 -18.28 -5.37
C VAL A 65 5.87 -18.62 -4.13
N GLY A 66 5.80 -19.86 -3.66
CA GLY A 66 6.42 -20.28 -2.41
C GLY A 66 5.97 -19.43 -1.21
N LYS A 67 6.84 -18.54 -0.75
CA LYS A 67 6.59 -17.63 0.40
C LYS A 67 6.09 -16.23 0.00
N TRP A 68 6.07 -15.91 -1.30
CA TRP A 68 5.73 -14.60 -1.82
C TRP A 68 4.38 -14.60 -2.53
N VAL A 69 3.79 -13.41 -2.69
CA VAL A 69 2.66 -13.19 -3.58
C VAL A 69 3.07 -12.22 -4.67
N TRP A 70 2.90 -12.61 -5.92
CA TRP A 70 3.26 -11.83 -7.09
C TRP A 70 2.03 -11.43 -7.88
N ILE A 71 2.06 -10.24 -8.48
CA ILE A 71 1.08 -9.78 -9.45
C ILE A 71 1.85 -9.34 -10.69
N GLN A 72 1.49 -9.91 -11.83
CA GLN A 72 2.09 -9.61 -13.12
C GLN A 72 1.02 -9.01 -14.03
N PHE A 73 1.40 -7.95 -14.75
CA PHE A 73 0.54 -7.32 -15.73
C PHE A 73 1.18 -7.44 -17.11
N ALA A 74 0.35 -7.50 -18.15
CA ALA A 74 0.83 -7.48 -19.54
C ALA A 74 1.44 -6.11 -19.91
N ASP A 75 0.81 -5.03 -19.45
CA ASP A 75 1.17 -3.66 -19.79
C ASP A 75 1.57 -2.82 -18.58
N LYS A 76 2.08 -1.62 -18.86
CA LYS A 76 2.41 -0.63 -17.83
C LYS A 76 1.16 -0.18 -17.09
N GLN A 77 1.21 -0.27 -15.77
CA GLN A 77 0.07 0.09 -14.93
C GLN A 77 -0.08 1.60 -14.74
N PRO A 78 -1.33 2.09 -14.64
CA PRO A 78 -1.60 3.48 -14.31
C PRO A 78 -1.13 3.80 -12.88
N PRO A 79 -0.79 5.06 -12.59
CA PRO A 79 -0.20 5.43 -11.29
C PRO A 79 -1.12 5.10 -10.10
N GLN A 80 -2.44 5.15 -10.29
CA GLN A 80 -3.43 4.79 -9.28
C GLN A 80 -3.32 3.31 -8.87
N VAL A 81 -3.19 2.41 -9.84
CA VAL A 81 -3.03 0.97 -9.57
C VAL A 81 -1.70 0.71 -8.87
N THR A 82 -0.62 1.35 -9.32
CA THR A 82 0.69 1.22 -8.66
C THR A 82 0.69 1.75 -7.24
N ALA A 83 -0.10 2.79 -6.96
CA ALA A 83 -0.25 3.33 -5.61
C ALA A 83 -1.04 2.38 -4.71
N VAL A 84 -2.14 1.78 -5.21
CA VAL A 84 -2.89 0.75 -4.46
C VAL A 84 -1.99 -0.44 -4.15
N LEU A 85 -1.23 -0.95 -5.13
CA LEU A 85 -0.26 -2.02 -4.91
C LEU A 85 0.78 -1.65 -3.85
N ALA A 86 1.37 -0.46 -3.96
CA ALA A 86 2.33 0.03 -2.99
C ALA A 86 1.72 0.16 -1.58
N GLN A 87 0.48 0.66 -1.48
CA GLN A 87 -0.27 0.78 -0.24
C GLN A 87 -0.55 -0.59 0.40
N LEU A 88 -0.90 -1.59 -0.41
CA LEU A 88 -1.09 -2.98 -0.01
C LEU A 88 0.24 -3.70 0.33
N GLY A 89 1.38 -3.01 0.28
CA GLY A 89 2.68 -3.56 0.65
C GLY A 89 3.47 -4.19 -0.50
N PHE A 90 2.92 -4.24 -1.71
CA PHE A 90 3.66 -4.71 -2.87
C PHE A 90 4.79 -3.73 -3.22
N HIS A 91 5.83 -4.26 -3.85
CA HIS A 91 6.87 -3.46 -4.45
C HIS A 91 7.27 -4.00 -5.82
N TRP A 92 7.73 -3.10 -6.67
CA TRP A 92 8.21 -3.47 -7.99
C TRP A 92 9.53 -4.24 -7.90
N ASN A 93 9.61 -5.35 -8.61
CA ASN A 93 10.84 -6.06 -8.89
C ASN A 93 11.24 -5.80 -10.35
N ASN A 94 12.26 -4.97 -10.55
CA ASN A 94 12.69 -4.58 -11.90
C ASN A 94 13.34 -5.72 -12.70
N LYS A 95 13.93 -6.73 -12.04
CA LYS A 95 14.54 -7.85 -12.76
C LYS A 95 13.49 -8.78 -13.36
N ARG A 96 12.42 -9.02 -12.60
CA ARG A 96 11.34 -9.96 -12.97
C ARG A 96 10.15 -9.28 -13.63
N GLN A 97 10.11 -7.95 -13.61
CA GLN A 97 8.98 -7.14 -14.10
C GLN A 97 7.65 -7.55 -13.43
N VAL A 98 7.69 -7.80 -12.11
CA VAL A 98 6.51 -8.18 -11.31
C VAL A 98 6.38 -7.30 -10.08
N TRP A 99 5.16 -7.13 -9.62
CA TRP A 99 4.88 -6.63 -8.27
C TRP A 99 4.95 -7.80 -7.30
N GLN A 100 5.81 -7.71 -6.30
CA GLN A 100 5.98 -8.77 -5.31
C GLN A 100 5.65 -8.28 -3.90
N HIS A 101 5.07 -9.17 -3.10
CA HIS A 101 4.80 -8.97 -1.68
C HIS A 101 5.63 -9.95 -0.84
N PRO A 102 6.38 -9.48 0.17
CA PRO A 102 7.25 -10.32 1.01
C PRO A 102 6.48 -11.19 2.01
N CYS A 103 5.22 -10.86 2.31
CA CYS A 103 4.36 -11.58 3.25
C CYS A 103 5.01 -11.78 4.64
N GLY A 104 5.68 -10.74 5.15
CA GLY A 104 6.45 -10.80 6.40
C GLY A 104 7.78 -11.55 6.33
N VAL A 105 8.14 -12.14 5.19
CA VAL A 105 9.40 -12.87 5.02
C VAL A 105 10.47 -11.96 4.44
N LEU A 106 11.44 -11.56 5.28
CA LEU A 106 12.68 -10.96 4.81
C LEU A 106 13.55 -12.08 4.22
N THR A 107 13.83 -12.02 2.92
CA THR A 107 14.64 -13.04 2.25
C THR A 107 15.74 -12.39 1.45
N GLU A 108 16.88 -13.08 1.36
CA GLU A 108 18.00 -12.65 0.54
C GLU A 108 17.64 -12.69 -0.95
N ALA A 109 18.21 -11.78 -1.72
CA ALA A 109 17.98 -11.73 -3.15
C ALA A 109 18.61 -12.95 -3.82
N SER A 110 17.80 -13.80 -4.45
CA SER A 110 18.25 -14.91 -5.28
C SER A 110 18.16 -14.55 -6.77
N PRO A 111 19.16 -14.93 -7.59
CA PRO A 111 19.10 -14.76 -9.03
C PRO A 111 18.03 -15.66 -9.68
N ASP A 112 17.81 -16.87 -9.16
CA ASP A 112 16.93 -17.88 -9.75
C ASP A 112 15.45 -17.54 -9.57
N ASP A 113 14.59 -17.93 -10.51
CA ASP A 113 13.15 -17.75 -10.35
C ASP A 113 12.58 -18.70 -9.30
N PRO A 114 12.01 -18.19 -8.20
CA PRO A 114 11.38 -19.05 -7.20
C PRO A 114 10.20 -19.85 -7.75
N ARG A 115 9.59 -19.46 -8.89
CA ARG A 115 8.57 -20.28 -9.58
C ARG A 115 9.15 -21.61 -10.04
N ASP A 116 10.40 -21.64 -10.52
CA ASP A 116 11.03 -22.87 -11.00
C ASP A 116 11.34 -23.83 -9.84
N LYS A 117 11.65 -23.29 -8.66
CA LYS A 117 12.02 -24.07 -7.47
C LYS A 117 10.82 -24.53 -6.64
N TYR A 118 9.84 -23.66 -6.44
CA TYR A 118 8.73 -23.89 -5.51
C TYR A 118 7.38 -24.07 -6.21
N GLY A 119 7.34 -23.87 -7.53
CA GLY A 119 6.10 -23.77 -8.27
C GLY A 119 5.33 -22.47 -7.98
N SER A 120 4.18 -22.34 -8.61
CA SER A 120 3.24 -21.25 -8.33
C SER A 120 1.81 -21.66 -8.62
N PHE A 121 0.86 -20.99 -7.96
CA PHE A 121 -0.58 -21.16 -8.20
C PHE A 121 -1.30 -19.82 -8.05
N PHE A 122 -2.40 -19.61 -8.78
CA PHE A 122 -3.19 -18.39 -8.61
C PHE A 122 -4.02 -18.46 -7.33
N ALA A 123 -4.14 -17.32 -6.65
CA ALA A 123 -4.92 -17.22 -5.43
C ALA A 123 -6.38 -17.62 -5.65
N ALA A 124 -6.94 -17.27 -6.81
CA ALA A 124 -8.30 -17.61 -7.22
C ALA A 124 -8.52 -19.13 -7.38
N ASP A 125 -7.53 -19.87 -7.87
CA ASP A 125 -7.64 -21.32 -8.10
C ASP A 125 -7.74 -22.12 -6.79
N ARG A 126 -7.17 -21.61 -5.69
CA ARG A 126 -7.09 -22.35 -4.43
C ARG A 126 -8.39 -22.36 -3.62
N GLN A 127 -9.46 -21.74 -4.12
CA GLN A 127 -10.76 -21.70 -3.44
C GLN A 127 -11.65 -22.91 -3.76
N ALA A 128 -11.20 -23.80 -4.65
CA ALA A 128 -11.96 -24.96 -5.10
C ALA A 128 -11.66 -26.27 -4.33
N ALA A 129 -11.06 -26.21 -3.14
CA ALA A 129 -10.78 -27.39 -2.31
C ALA A 129 -11.34 -27.24 -0.88
#